data_AF-A0A2K3NAX5-F1
#
_entry.id   AF-A0A2K3NAX5-F1
#
_cell.length_a   1.000
_cell.length_b   1.000
_cell.length_c   1.000
_cell.angle_alpha   90.00
_cell.angle_beta   90.00
_cell.angle_gamma   90.00
#
_symmetry.space_group_name_H-M   'P 1'
#
loop_
_entity.id
_entity.type
_entity.pdbx_description
1 polymer ?
#
loop_
_entity_poly.entity_id
_entity_poly.type
_entity_poly.pdbx_seq_one_letter_code
_entity_poly.pdbx_strand_id
1 'polypeptide(L)'
;MEKSYNSKKEDLDLASLVEIVLSWTFNDVRNQNLCKHKVQKIPHTFMSVTNYLSSFVPSLIEETHFDLASSLYGVQRAPFCEILTAVPERSRSFIPTKFFLYQISVYSTNNDTKDVGKYEPEVGDLIALTDIKPKTIEDLNRPRRYYHLAYVCGTKESTNEISILSSKYIDMEINSRSNNTPKLYAIYLLNLTTNVRVWKALNSELEGANMNMIKKVLLASSNNGEDCQLCISGENHNAACSKVQTMIQSQNLNESQKNAVLSCVSMRECHHSDTVKLIWGPPGTGKTKTVASLLFSLLKLKTRTLACAPTNTAVLEVAARLQNLVKKHDTDTYGYGDIVIFGNRSRMKVDSYWCLKDIFLDYRARSLKAISFV
;
A
#
# COMPACT_ATOMS: atom_id res chain seq x y z
N MET A 1 14.39 -44.38 -20.78
CA MET A 1 15.33 -43.39 -21.37
C MET A 1 14.61 -42.06 -21.39
N GLU A 2 14.68 -41.37 -20.26
CA GLU A 2 14.29 -39.96 -20.12
C GLU A 2 15.50 -39.08 -20.44
N LYS A 3 15.24 -37.94 -21.08
CA LYS A 3 15.91 -36.64 -20.88
C LYS A 3 15.15 -35.64 -21.77
N SER A 4 14.29 -34.83 -21.16
CA SER A 4 14.60 -33.55 -20.51
C SER A 4 14.58 -32.38 -21.50
N TYR A 5 13.36 -31.93 -21.80
CA TYR A 5 13.08 -30.55 -22.23
C TYR A 5 12.48 -29.82 -21.04
N ASN A 6 13.31 -29.13 -20.25
CA ASN A 6 12.88 -28.07 -19.33
C ASN A 6 14.11 -27.35 -18.79
N SER A 7 14.38 -26.14 -19.26
CA SER A 7 15.34 -25.23 -18.61
C SER A 7 15.03 -23.74 -18.82
N LYS A 8 13.79 -23.39 -19.22
CA LYS A 8 13.40 -21.98 -19.46
C LYS A 8 12.06 -21.56 -18.86
N LYS A 9 11.46 -22.39 -18.02
CA LYS A 9 10.12 -22.14 -17.43
C LYS A 9 10.12 -21.92 -15.91
N GLU A 10 11.25 -22.14 -15.22
CA GLU A 10 11.32 -22.12 -13.74
C GLU A 10 11.89 -20.82 -13.14
N ASP A 11 12.40 -19.89 -13.95
CA ASP A 11 13.09 -18.68 -13.44
C ASP A 11 12.19 -17.47 -13.12
N LEU A 12 10.87 -17.59 -13.30
CA LEU A 12 9.89 -16.50 -13.04
C LEU A 12 9.15 -16.64 -11.70
N ASP A 13 9.25 -17.78 -11.03
CA ASP A 13 8.38 -18.13 -9.89
C ASP A 13 8.90 -17.66 -8.51
N LEU A 14 10.05 -17.00 -8.42
CA LEU A 14 10.61 -16.57 -7.12
C LEU A 14 11.03 -15.09 -7.02
N ALA A 15 10.97 -14.32 -8.11
CA ALA A 15 11.46 -12.94 -8.10
C ALA A 15 10.42 -11.99 -7.50
N SER A 16 10.79 -11.24 -6.47
CA SER A 16 9.94 -10.14 -6.00
C SER A 16 9.80 -9.05 -7.09
N LEU A 17 8.73 -8.24 -7.04
CA LEU A 17 8.58 -7.11 -7.97
C LEU A 17 9.82 -6.20 -7.98
N VAL A 18 10.43 -5.99 -6.82
CA VAL A 18 11.64 -5.17 -6.68
C VAL A 18 12.79 -5.76 -7.50
N GLU A 19 12.97 -7.08 -7.46
CA GLU A 19 14.02 -7.75 -8.25
C GLU A 19 13.78 -7.64 -9.75
N ILE A 20 12.52 -7.75 -10.19
CA ILE A 20 12.14 -7.53 -11.60
C ILE A 20 12.53 -6.11 -12.02
N VAL A 21 12.16 -5.10 -11.22
CA VAL A 21 12.46 -3.69 -11.50
C VAL A 21 13.96 -3.42 -11.51
N LEU A 22 14.69 -3.92 -10.50
CA LEU A 22 16.14 -3.74 -10.40
C LEU A 22 16.90 -4.47 -11.52
N SER A 23 16.31 -5.47 -12.15
CA SER A 23 16.92 -6.17 -13.30
C SER A 23 16.87 -5.39 -14.61
N TRP A 24 16.03 -4.35 -14.71
CA TRP A 24 15.90 -3.57 -15.94
C TRP A 24 17.11 -2.68 -16.20
N THR A 25 17.61 -2.74 -17.44
CA THR A 25 18.63 -1.81 -17.94
C THR A 25 18.02 -0.47 -18.37
N PHE A 26 18.84 0.55 -18.61
CA PHE A 26 18.39 1.81 -19.20
C PHE A 26 17.56 1.61 -20.48
N ASN A 27 18.01 0.69 -21.34
CA ASN A 27 17.33 0.40 -22.60
C ASN A 27 16.01 -0.33 -22.39
N ASP A 28 15.93 -1.22 -21.39
CA ASP A 28 14.69 -1.90 -21.04
C ASP A 28 13.65 -0.89 -20.54
N VAL A 29 14.05 0.03 -19.66
CA VAL A 29 13.15 1.08 -19.15
C VAL A 29 12.67 2.00 -20.28
N ARG A 30 13.51 2.33 -21.26
CA ARG A 30 13.10 3.15 -22.42
C ARG A 30 12.27 2.40 -23.45
N ASN A 31 12.30 1.07 -23.45
CA ASN A 31 11.56 0.27 -24.41
C ASN A 31 10.07 0.24 -24.06
N GLN A 32 9.27 1.09 -24.71
CA GLN A 32 7.81 1.14 -24.55
C GLN A 32 7.09 -0.16 -24.92
N ASN A 33 7.77 -1.11 -25.58
CA ASN A 33 7.19 -2.41 -25.93
C ASN A 33 7.67 -3.55 -25.02
N LEU A 34 8.39 -3.26 -23.92
CA LEU A 34 9.01 -4.27 -23.08
C LEU A 34 8.02 -5.34 -22.59
N CYS A 35 6.82 -4.94 -22.13
CA CYS A 35 5.79 -5.87 -21.67
C CYS A 35 4.58 -5.98 -22.61
N LYS A 36 4.62 -5.36 -23.79
CA LYS A 36 3.47 -5.28 -24.72
C LYS A 36 2.86 -6.64 -25.07
N HIS A 37 3.69 -7.67 -25.24
CA HIS A 37 3.22 -9.03 -25.55
C HIS A 37 2.85 -9.87 -24.33
N LYS A 38 3.17 -9.38 -23.12
CA LYS A 38 2.86 -10.06 -21.85
C LYS A 38 1.51 -9.63 -21.29
N VAL A 39 1.08 -8.40 -21.56
CA VAL A 39 -0.21 -7.87 -21.12
C VAL A 39 -1.32 -8.41 -22.01
N GLN A 40 -2.24 -9.17 -21.43
CA GLN A 40 -3.41 -9.72 -22.11
C GLN A 40 -4.68 -9.03 -21.63
N LYS A 41 -5.74 -9.07 -22.46
CA LYS A 41 -7.06 -8.60 -22.05
C LYS A 41 -7.54 -9.43 -20.86
N ILE A 42 -7.83 -8.78 -19.74
CA ILE A 42 -8.37 -9.44 -18.55
C ILE A 42 -9.74 -10.03 -18.91
N PRO A 43 -9.96 -11.34 -18.69
CA PRO A 43 -11.22 -11.99 -19.02
C PRO A 43 -12.34 -11.54 -18.07
N HIS A 44 -13.59 -11.70 -18.52
CA HIS A 44 -14.77 -11.41 -17.69
C HIS A 44 -15.03 -12.48 -16.63
N THR A 45 -14.51 -13.69 -16.82
CA THR A 45 -14.67 -14.84 -15.93
C THR A 45 -13.34 -15.57 -15.77
N PHE A 46 -13.18 -16.30 -14.67
CA PHE A 46 -11.91 -16.94 -14.31
C PHE A 46 -12.16 -18.41 -13.93
N MET A 47 -11.24 -19.28 -14.33
CA MET A 47 -11.36 -20.73 -14.08
C MET A 47 -11.00 -21.13 -12.64
N SER A 48 -10.19 -20.30 -11.98
CA SER A 48 -9.75 -20.52 -10.60
C SER A 48 -9.28 -19.22 -9.97
N VAL A 49 -9.12 -19.21 -8.63
CA VAL A 49 -8.53 -18.08 -7.90
C VAL A 49 -7.10 -17.81 -8.38
N THR A 50 -6.31 -18.85 -8.62
CA THR A 50 -4.94 -18.71 -9.15
C THR A 50 -4.94 -18.09 -10.54
N ASN A 51 -5.86 -18.50 -11.42
CA ASN A 51 -6.03 -17.90 -12.74
C ASN A 51 -6.44 -16.42 -12.64
N TYR A 52 -7.33 -16.08 -11.69
CA TYR A 52 -7.67 -14.68 -11.39
C TYR A 52 -6.44 -13.87 -10.97
N LEU A 53 -5.74 -14.28 -9.92
CA LEU A 53 -4.61 -13.51 -9.36
C LEU A 53 -3.47 -13.34 -10.38
N SER A 54 -3.09 -14.41 -11.06
CA SER A 54 -2.01 -14.39 -12.06
C SER A 54 -2.32 -13.51 -13.27
N SER A 55 -3.60 -13.30 -13.61
CA SER A 55 -4.01 -12.49 -14.76
C SER A 55 -3.72 -10.99 -14.60
N PHE A 56 -3.53 -10.49 -13.37
CA PHE A 56 -3.19 -9.09 -13.09
C PHE A 56 -1.68 -8.82 -13.02
N VAL A 57 -0.86 -9.86 -12.86
CA VAL A 57 0.59 -9.72 -12.69
C VAL A 57 1.25 -8.99 -13.87
N PRO A 58 0.98 -9.33 -15.15
CA PRO A 58 1.58 -8.61 -16.27
C PRO A 58 1.20 -7.13 -16.33
N SER A 59 -0.05 -6.78 -15.99
CA SER A 59 -0.53 -5.40 -15.98
C SER A 59 0.16 -4.57 -14.89
N LEU A 60 0.38 -5.15 -13.71
CA LEU A 60 1.13 -4.48 -12.63
C LEU A 60 2.58 -4.21 -13.02
N ILE A 61 3.23 -5.16 -13.71
CA ILE A 61 4.60 -4.99 -14.20
C ILE A 61 4.65 -3.88 -15.25
N GLU A 62 3.72 -3.85 -16.20
CA GLU A 62 3.63 -2.79 -17.22
C GLU A 62 3.36 -1.42 -16.61
N GLU A 63 2.43 -1.30 -15.65
CA GLU A 63 2.17 -0.06 -14.94
C GLU A 63 3.43 0.45 -14.23
N THR A 64 4.12 -0.44 -13.50
CA THR A 64 5.37 -0.11 -12.81
C THR A 64 6.47 0.31 -13.79
N HIS A 65 6.58 -0.38 -14.93
CA HIS A 65 7.54 -0.05 -16.00
C HIS A 65 7.25 1.32 -16.59
N PHE A 66 5.99 1.61 -16.92
CA PHE A 66 5.55 2.88 -17.47
C PHE A 66 5.83 4.05 -16.53
N ASP A 67 5.52 3.90 -15.24
CA ASP A 67 5.79 4.92 -14.22
C ASP A 67 7.30 5.18 -14.07
N LEU A 68 8.11 4.14 -14.05
CA LEU A 68 9.57 4.28 -14.03
C LEU A 68 10.07 4.97 -15.30
N ALA A 69 9.62 4.56 -16.48
CA ALA A 69 10.01 5.21 -17.74
C ALA A 69 9.65 6.70 -17.75
N SER A 70 8.44 7.05 -17.29
CA SER A 70 7.98 8.43 -17.11
C SER A 70 8.89 9.23 -16.17
N SER A 71 9.30 8.63 -15.03
CA SER A 71 10.19 9.28 -14.07
C SER A 71 11.56 9.64 -14.66
N LEU A 72 12.11 8.80 -15.57
CA LEU A 72 13.39 9.07 -16.22
C LEU A 72 13.35 10.30 -17.13
N TYR A 73 12.23 10.55 -17.81
CA TYR A 73 12.06 11.77 -18.62
C TYR A 73 11.99 13.04 -17.76
N GLY A 74 11.55 12.92 -16.51
CA GLY A 74 11.48 14.01 -15.52
C GLY A 74 12.75 14.23 -14.70
N VAL A 75 13.81 13.44 -14.92
CA VAL A 75 14.95 13.31 -13.98
C VAL A 75 15.65 14.63 -13.65
N GLN A 76 15.69 15.58 -14.58
CA GLN A 76 16.32 16.89 -14.39
C GLN A 76 15.68 17.73 -13.26
N ARG A 77 14.39 17.47 -12.95
CA ARG A 77 13.63 18.15 -11.90
C ARG A 77 13.39 17.25 -10.68
N ALA A 78 13.91 16.02 -10.70
CA ALA A 78 13.66 15.07 -9.64
C ALA A 78 14.34 15.53 -8.33
N PRO A 79 13.70 15.30 -7.16
CA PRO A 79 14.34 15.44 -5.87
C PRO A 79 15.61 14.57 -5.81
N PHE A 80 16.65 15.07 -5.16
CA PHE A 80 17.92 14.35 -5.04
C PHE A 80 18.65 14.71 -3.75
N CYS A 81 19.58 13.85 -3.32
CA CYS A 81 20.52 14.13 -2.25
C CYS A 81 21.92 13.57 -2.56
N GLU A 82 22.95 14.12 -1.91
CA GLU A 82 24.32 13.64 -1.99
C GLU A 82 24.55 12.53 -0.95
N ILE A 83 25.09 11.40 -1.40
CA ILE A 83 25.48 10.27 -0.55
C ILE A 83 26.90 10.51 -0.04
N LEU A 84 27.05 10.51 1.28
CA LEU A 84 28.32 10.75 1.98
C LEU A 84 29.16 9.49 2.11
N THR A 85 28.49 8.37 2.38
CA THR A 85 29.11 7.06 2.55
C THR A 85 28.15 6.01 1.98
N ALA A 86 28.71 4.96 1.38
CA ALA A 86 27.98 3.76 1.01
C ALA A 86 28.83 2.56 1.41
N VAL A 87 28.40 1.84 2.44
CA VAL A 87 29.13 0.71 3.02
C VAL A 87 28.37 -0.58 2.71
N PRO A 88 28.99 -1.57 2.04
CA PRO A 88 28.34 -2.86 1.81
C PRO A 88 27.92 -3.50 3.13
N GLU A 89 26.68 -3.98 3.20
CA GLU A 89 26.24 -4.80 4.32
C GLU A 89 26.92 -6.17 4.21
N ARG A 90 27.80 -6.49 5.17
CA ARG A 90 28.35 -7.84 5.29
C ARG A 90 27.25 -8.78 5.77
N SER A 91 26.54 -9.41 4.82
CA SER A 91 25.63 -10.51 5.14
C SER A 91 26.42 -11.67 5.77
N ARG A 92 25.90 -12.23 6.87
CA ARG A 92 26.38 -13.51 7.45
C ARG A 92 25.86 -14.73 6.68
N SER A 93 24.93 -14.54 5.76
CA SER A 93 24.39 -15.59 4.90
C SER A 93 24.86 -15.39 3.46
N PHE A 94 25.63 -16.36 2.96
CA PHE A 94 26.05 -16.52 1.57
C PHE A 94 24.85 -16.91 0.69
N ILE A 95 23.86 -16.02 0.56
CA ILE A 95 22.88 -16.14 -0.52
C ILE A 95 23.42 -15.25 -1.65
N PRO A 96 23.80 -15.80 -2.81
CA PRO A 96 24.20 -15.01 -3.96
C PRO A 96 22.95 -14.30 -4.49
N THR A 97 22.64 -13.12 -3.95
CA THR A 97 21.65 -12.24 -4.55
C THR A 97 22.27 -11.60 -5.78
N LYS A 98 21.52 -11.50 -6.88
CA LYS A 98 21.91 -10.70 -8.07
C LYS A 98 22.10 -9.20 -7.75
N PHE A 99 21.80 -8.79 -6.52
CA PHE A 99 21.70 -7.44 -6.01
C PHE A 99 22.60 -7.26 -4.79
N PHE A 100 22.93 -6.01 -4.46
CA PHE A 100 23.93 -5.67 -3.43
C PHE A 100 23.32 -4.78 -2.34
N LEU A 101 23.41 -5.20 -1.08
CA LEU A 101 22.94 -4.41 0.06
C LEU A 101 23.99 -3.42 0.55
N TYR A 102 23.57 -2.18 0.80
CA TYR A 102 24.42 -1.13 1.33
C TYR A 102 23.71 -0.37 2.45
N GLN A 103 24.51 0.13 3.40
CA GLN A 103 24.12 1.23 4.28
C GLN A 103 24.66 2.52 3.70
N ILE A 104 23.78 3.49 3.51
CA ILE A 104 24.14 4.82 3.04
C ILE A 104 23.86 5.88 4.10
N SER A 105 24.74 6.88 4.16
CA SER A 105 24.49 8.14 4.85
C SER A 105 24.32 9.25 3.82
N VAL A 106 23.35 10.14 4.04
CA VAL A 106 23.06 11.27 3.14
C VAL A 106 23.34 12.60 3.83
N TYR A 107 23.67 13.63 3.06
CA TYR A 107 23.88 14.97 3.61
C TYR A 107 22.53 15.60 3.99
N SER A 108 22.33 15.87 5.30
CA SER A 108 21.14 16.59 5.79
C SER A 108 21.50 18.05 6.09
N THR A 109 20.97 18.98 5.30
CA THR A 109 21.09 20.42 5.60
C THR A 109 19.91 20.88 6.45
N ASN A 110 20.16 21.08 7.75
CA ASN A 110 19.21 21.76 8.66
C ASN A 110 19.11 23.28 8.43
N ASN A 111 19.78 23.84 7.40
CA ASN A 111 19.85 25.28 7.16
C ASN A 111 19.14 25.70 5.87
N ASP A 112 18.33 26.76 5.97
CA ASP A 112 17.53 27.44 4.94
C ASP A 112 18.36 28.10 3.81
N THR A 113 19.30 27.38 3.18
CA THR A 113 19.91 27.83 1.93
C THR A 113 19.15 27.23 0.75
N LYS A 114 18.57 28.12 -0.07
CA LYS A 114 17.52 27.88 -1.07
C LYS A 114 17.86 26.96 -2.27
N ASP A 115 18.97 26.20 -2.30
CA ASP A 115 19.34 25.53 -3.57
C ASP A 115 20.12 24.20 -3.53
N VAL A 116 19.97 23.37 -2.48
CA VAL A 116 20.42 21.96 -2.53
C VAL A 116 19.28 21.01 -2.11
N GLY A 117 19.10 19.94 -2.87
CA GLY A 117 17.95 19.05 -2.87
C GLY A 117 17.54 18.49 -1.51
N LYS A 118 16.33 18.86 -1.07
CA LYS A 118 15.68 18.47 0.20
C LYS A 118 15.14 17.04 0.20
N TYR A 119 15.77 16.12 -0.52
CA TYR A 119 15.28 14.74 -0.63
C TYR A 119 15.89 13.88 0.48
N GLU A 120 15.04 13.32 1.31
CA GLU A 120 15.40 12.26 2.25
C GLU A 120 14.80 10.95 1.72
N PRO A 121 15.61 9.93 1.39
CA PRO A 121 15.08 8.68 0.88
C PRO A 121 14.15 7.99 1.87
N GLU A 122 12.93 7.68 1.43
CA GLU A 122 11.92 6.99 2.24
C GLU A 122 11.83 5.50 1.86
N VAL A 123 11.35 4.67 2.81
CA VAL A 123 11.05 3.26 2.55
C VAL A 123 10.21 3.11 1.28
N GLY A 124 10.65 2.22 0.39
CA GLY A 124 9.96 1.93 -0.85
C GLY A 124 10.35 2.83 -2.02
N ASP A 125 11.17 3.85 -1.81
CA ASP A 125 11.67 4.67 -2.91
C ASP A 125 12.58 3.83 -3.82
N LEU A 126 12.37 3.99 -5.12
CA LEU A 126 13.31 3.59 -6.16
C LEU A 126 14.10 4.83 -6.56
N ILE A 127 15.42 4.71 -6.51
CA ILE A 127 16.35 5.80 -6.76
C ILE A 127 17.32 5.44 -7.87
N ALA A 128 17.73 6.45 -8.64
CA ALA A 128 18.89 6.36 -9.53
C ALA A 128 20.14 6.82 -8.78
N LEU A 129 21.14 5.95 -8.70
CA LEU A 129 22.47 6.25 -8.21
C LEU A 129 23.32 6.78 -9.37
N THR A 130 23.84 8.00 -9.23
CA THR A 130 24.59 8.70 -10.30
C THR A 130 25.80 9.44 -9.74
N ASP A 131 26.87 9.57 -10.53
CA ASP A 131 28.06 10.33 -10.15
C ASP A 131 27.93 11.85 -10.41
N ILE A 132 26.86 12.28 -11.08
CA ILE A 132 26.51 13.68 -11.31
C ILE A 132 25.04 13.91 -10.99
N LYS A 133 24.67 15.17 -10.81
CA LYS A 133 23.26 15.59 -10.90
C LYS A 133 22.83 15.61 -12.38
N PRO A 134 21.91 14.72 -12.81
CA PRO A 134 21.48 14.66 -14.20
C PRO A 134 20.72 15.93 -14.59
N LYS A 135 21.04 16.48 -15.76
CA LYS A 135 20.33 17.58 -16.42
C LYS A 135 19.46 17.09 -17.57
N THR A 136 19.80 15.95 -18.16
CA THR A 136 18.98 15.28 -19.16
C THR A 136 18.88 13.78 -18.87
N ILE A 137 18.02 13.07 -19.60
CA ILE A 137 17.91 11.61 -19.49
C ILE A 137 19.18 10.90 -20.00
N GLU A 138 19.90 11.50 -20.96
CA GLU A 138 21.16 10.97 -21.52
C GLU A 138 22.28 10.94 -20.48
N ASP A 139 22.24 11.83 -19.48
CA ASP A 139 23.20 11.83 -18.37
C ASP A 139 23.18 10.54 -17.56
N LEU A 140 22.08 9.80 -17.59
CA LEU A 140 21.93 8.49 -16.95
C LEU A 140 22.62 7.35 -17.74
N ASN A 141 22.92 7.56 -19.02
CA ASN A 141 23.46 6.54 -19.91
C ASN A 141 24.87 6.88 -20.43
N ARG A 142 25.69 7.53 -19.59
CA ARG A 142 27.05 7.91 -19.98
C ARG A 142 28.00 6.69 -20.04
N PRO A 143 28.86 6.58 -21.06
CA PRO A 143 29.79 5.46 -21.18
C PRO A 143 30.64 5.27 -19.93
N ARG A 144 30.77 4.03 -19.45
CA ARG A 144 31.53 3.63 -18.24
C ARG A 144 30.99 4.16 -16.91
N ARG A 145 29.91 4.97 -16.91
CA ARG A 145 29.28 5.53 -15.70
C ARG A 145 27.76 5.54 -15.86
N TYR A 146 27.19 4.35 -16.00
CA TYR A 146 25.74 4.16 -16.05
C TYR A 146 25.14 4.43 -14.69
N TYR A 147 23.92 4.99 -14.67
CA TYR A 147 23.15 5.00 -13.43
C TYR A 147 22.84 3.57 -12.97
N HIS A 148 22.65 3.40 -11.66
CA HIS A 148 22.20 2.15 -11.07
C HIS A 148 20.86 2.37 -10.39
N LEU A 149 19.95 1.43 -10.56
CA LEU A 149 18.72 1.44 -9.78
C LEU A 149 19.04 0.93 -8.39
N ALA A 150 18.50 1.58 -7.37
CA ALA A 150 18.50 1.05 -6.02
C ALA A 150 17.13 1.23 -5.38
N TYR A 151 16.77 0.29 -4.53
CA TYR A 151 15.52 0.30 -3.77
C TYR A 151 15.82 0.59 -2.29
N VAL A 152 15.10 1.54 -1.70
CA VAL A 152 15.25 1.90 -0.29
C VAL A 152 14.47 0.92 0.58
N CYS A 153 15.20 0.09 1.32
CA CYS A 153 14.63 -0.91 2.22
C CYS A 153 14.09 -0.29 3.51
N GLY A 154 14.76 0.75 4.01
CA GLY A 154 14.38 1.53 5.19
C GLY A 154 15.55 1.98 6.03
N THR A 155 15.26 2.67 7.13
CA THR A 155 16.26 3.18 8.06
C THR A 155 16.52 2.21 9.21
N LYS A 156 17.80 2.04 9.59
CA LYS A 156 18.17 1.32 10.80
C LYS A 156 18.05 2.25 12.00
N GLU A 157 17.17 1.90 12.95
CA GLU A 157 16.88 2.70 14.15
C GLU A 157 18.12 3.00 15.01
N SER A 158 19.16 2.17 14.94
CA SER A 158 20.39 2.33 15.74
C SER A 158 21.40 3.32 15.17
N THR A 159 21.43 3.53 13.86
CA THR A 159 22.48 4.34 13.19
C THR A 159 21.94 5.53 12.40
N ASN A 160 20.62 5.64 12.21
CA ASN A 160 19.98 6.55 11.25
C ASN A 160 20.51 6.39 9.80
N GLU A 161 21.20 5.29 9.51
CA GLU A 161 21.64 4.96 8.16
C GLU A 161 20.48 4.34 7.37
N ILE A 162 20.49 4.57 6.06
CA ILE A 162 19.48 4.09 5.14
C ILE A 162 20.00 2.81 4.48
N SER A 163 19.27 1.71 4.62
CA SER A 163 19.52 0.47 3.91
C SER A 163 18.97 0.55 2.50
N ILE A 164 19.80 0.25 1.50
CA ILE A 164 19.40 0.18 0.10
C ILE A 164 19.82 -1.17 -0.53
N LEU A 165 19.01 -1.63 -1.48
CA LEU A 165 19.30 -2.76 -2.35
C LEU A 165 19.63 -2.25 -3.76
N SER A 166 20.90 -2.32 -4.16
CA SER A 166 21.41 -1.81 -5.44
C SER A 166 21.43 -2.87 -6.53
N SER A 167 21.10 -2.48 -7.77
CA SER A 167 21.16 -3.35 -8.95
C SER A 167 22.57 -3.72 -9.37
N LYS A 168 23.57 -2.93 -8.98
CA LYS A 168 24.98 -3.15 -9.27
C LYS A 168 25.87 -2.80 -8.08
N TYR A 169 27.06 -3.38 -8.07
CA TYR A 169 28.09 -3.04 -7.10
C TYR A 169 28.48 -1.56 -7.23
N ILE A 170 28.63 -0.86 -6.10
CA ILE A 170 29.05 0.54 -6.06
C ILE A 170 30.58 0.53 -6.01
N ASP A 171 31.20 0.60 -7.18
CA ASP A 171 32.66 0.60 -7.34
C ASP A 171 33.24 2.02 -7.14
N MET A 172 32.98 2.61 -5.96
CA MET A 172 33.51 3.92 -5.58
C MET A 172 33.83 3.94 -4.08
N GLU A 173 35.07 4.27 -3.73
CA GLU A 173 35.42 4.66 -2.36
C GLU A 173 34.86 6.06 -2.09
N ILE A 174 33.62 6.11 -1.60
CA ILE A 174 32.97 7.37 -1.25
C ILE A 174 33.42 7.76 0.15
N ASN A 175 34.35 8.72 0.24
CA ASN A 175 34.84 9.29 1.49
C ASN A 175 34.88 10.83 1.38
N SER A 176 33.83 11.50 1.84
CA SER A 176 33.62 12.95 1.72
C SER A 176 34.63 13.87 2.45
N ARG A 177 35.73 13.32 3.00
CA ARG A 177 36.76 14.09 3.73
C ARG A 177 37.77 14.82 2.82
N SER A 178 37.67 14.66 1.50
CA SER A 178 38.55 15.34 0.52
C SER A 178 37.74 15.96 -0.61
N ASN A 179 38.05 17.21 -0.99
CA ASN A 179 37.40 17.92 -2.10
C ASN A 179 37.61 17.27 -3.48
N ASN A 180 38.49 16.27 -3.58
CA ASN A 180 38.80 15.54 -4.82
C ASN A 180 38.10 14.16 -4.91
N THR A 181 37.24 13.78 -3.97
CA THR A 181 36.57 12.47 -4.04
C THR A 181 35.39 12.47 -5.02
N PRO A 182 35.16 11.36 -5.74
CA PRO A 182 33.98 11.21 -6.59
C PRO A 182 32.71 11.36 -5.74
N LYS A 183 31.77 12.17 -6.24
CA LYS A 183 30.47 12.37 -5.60
C LYS A 183 29.50 11.30 -6.07
N LEU A 184 28.61 10.88 -5.18
CA LEU A 184 27.47 10.02 -5.53
C LEU A 184 26.18 10.72 -5.12
N TYR A 185 25.18 10.66 -5.99
CA TYR A 185 23.87 11.23 -5.77
C TYR A 185 22.80 10.12 -5.82
N ALA A 186 21.79 10.25 -4.97
CA ALA A 186 20.54 9.51 -5.07
C ALA A 186 19.48 10.44 -5.69
N ILE A 187 18.95 10.06 -6.85
CA ILE A 187 17.87 10.79 -7.52
C ILE A 187 16.57 10.00 -7.34
N TYR A 188 15.53 10.63 -6.79
CA TYR A 188 14.21 10.01 -6.64
C TYR A 188 13.58 9.72 -8.01
N LEU A 189 13.10 8.49 -8.21
CA LEU A 189 12.36 8.11 -9.43
C LEU A 189 10.87 7.92 -9.12
N LEU A 190 10.54 6.97 -8.25
CA LEU A 190 9.17 6.68 -7.81
C LEU A 190 9.18 5.91 -6.48
N ASN A 191 8.04 5.77 -5.83
CA ASN A 191 7.88 4.93 -4.65
C ASN A 191 7.09 3.65 -5.00
N LEU A 192 7.72 2.48 -4.84
CA LEU A 192 7.15 1.18 -5.18
C LEU A 192 6.29 0.56 -4.07
N THR A 193 6.06 1.23 -2.94
CA THR A 193 5.33 0.64 -1.79
C THR A 193 3.97 0.09 -2.20
N THR A 194 3.20 0.84 -2.99
CA THR A 194 1.88 0.39 -3.47
C THR A 194 2.02 -0.83 -4.36
N ASN A 195 2.92 -0.78 -5.35
CA ASN A 195 3.12 -1.87 -6.31
C ASN A 195 3.61 -3.15 -5.61
N VAL A 196 4.51 -3.04 -4.64
CA VAL A 196 4.97 -4.16 -3.82
C VAL A 196 3.84 -4.75 -2.97
N ARG A 197 2.93 -3.93 -2.43
CA ARG A 197 1.76 -4.42 -1.68
C ARG A 197 0.78 -5.16 -2.58
N VAL A 198 0.52 -4.64 -3.80
CA VAL A 198 -0.33 -5.34 -4.79
C VAL A 198 0.35 -6.64 -5.24
N TRP A 199 1.64 -6.62 -5.54
CA TRP A 199 2.42 -7.82 -5.89
C TRP A 199 2.30 -8.89 -4.81
N LYS A 200 2.47 -8.51 -3.53
CA LYS A 200 2.30 -9.43 -2.40
C LYS A 200 0.89 -9.98 -2.32
N ALA A 201 -0.15 -9.16 -2.56
CA ALA A 201 -1.54 -9.63 -2.54
C ALA A 201 -1.87 -10.58 -3.72
N LEU A 202 -1.20 -10.42 -4.87
CA LEU A 202 -1.37 -11.29 -6.03
C LEU A 202 -0.58 -12.60 -5.92
N ASN A 203 0.63 -12.56 -5.35
CA ASN A 203 1.58 -13.68 -5.33
C ASN A 203 1.75 -14.32 -3.96
N SER A 204 1.09 -13.84 -2.92
CA SER A 204 1.05 -14.60 -1.67
C SER A 204 0.43 -15.95 -1.97
N GLU A 205 1.24 -17.01 -1.91
CA GLU A 205 0.76 -18.30 -1.45
C GLU A 205 0.07 -17.98 -0.12
N LEU A 206 -1.25 -17.86 -0.15
CA LEU A 206 -2.05 -17.63 1.03
C LEU A 206 -2.06 -18.93 1.85
N GLU A 207 -0.88 -19.38 2.29
CA GLU A 207 -0.73 -20.48 3.22
C GLU A 207 -1.57 -20.13 4.46
N GLY A 208 -2.70 -20.82 4.59
CA GLY A 208 -3.69 -20.61 5.65
C GLY A 208 -4.65 -19.42 5.47
N ALA A 209 -4.60 -18.63 4.39
CA ALA A 209 -5.56 -17.53 4.24
C ALA A 209 -6.89 -17.98 3.59
N ASN A 210 -8.00 -17.52 4.18
CA ASN A 210 -9.34 -17.88 3.75
C ASN A 210 -9.69 -17.18 2.41
N MET A 211 -9.70 -17.96 1.33
CA MET A 211 -10.04 -17.53 -0.02
C MET A 211 -11.55 -17.55 -0.32
N ASN A 212 -12.40 -17.91 0.63
CA ASN A 212 -13.82 -18.15 0.36
C ASN A 212 -14.55 -16.90 -0.14
N MET A 213 -14.19 -15.71 0.38
CA MET A 213 -14.75 -14.45 -0.13
C MET A 213 -14.41 -14.24 -1.62
N ILE A 214 -13.16 -14.48 -2.01
CA ILE A 214 -12.73 -14.34 -3.41
C ILE A 214 -13.41 -15.41 -4.27
N LYS A 215 -13.44 -16.67 -3.82
CA LYS A 215 -14.16 -17.75 -4.51
C LYS A 215 -15.64 -17.39 -4.72
N LYS A 216 -16.30 -16.82 -3.70
CA LYS A 216 -17.71 -16.41 -3.79
C LYS A 216 -17.93 -15.28 -4.79
N VAL A 217 -17.02 -14.29 -4.84
CA VAL A 217 -17.07 -13.21 -5.84
C VAL A 217 -16.85 -13.76 -7.26
N LEU A 218 -15.89 -14.67 -7.43
CA LEU A 218 -15.59 -15.28 -8.74
C LEU A 218 -16.70 -16.22 -9.24
N LEU A 219 -17.34 -16.96 -8.31
CA LEU A 219 -18.41 -17.91 -8.59
C LEU A 219 -19.81 -17.30 -8.42
N ALA A 220 -19.94 -15.98 -8.37
CA ALA A 220 -21.22 -15.31 -8.21
C ALA A 220 -22.13 -15.61 -9.43
N SER A 221 -22.89 -16.70 -9.35
CA SER A 221 -24.02 -16.99 -10.23
C SER A 221 -25.17 -16.04 -9.90
N SER A 222 -26.06 -15.81 -10.87
CA SER A 222 -27.20 -14.88 -10.80
C SER A 222 -28.16 -15.09 -9.61
N ASN A 223 -28.03 -16.19 -8.87
CA ASN A 223 -28.92 -16.56 -7.77
C ASN A 223 -28.34 -16.25 -6.37
N ASN A 224 -27.11 -15.73 -6.27
CA ASN A 224 -26.39 -15.55 -5.00
C ASN A 224 -26.61 -14.18 -4.31
N GLY A 225 -27.56 -13.38 -4.79
CA GLY A 225 -27.89 -12.07 -4.22
C GLY A 225 -28.87 -12.09 -3.05
N GLU A 226 -29.44 -13.26 -2.73
CA GLU A 226 -30.47 -13.41 -1.71
C GLU A 226 -29.89 -13.55 -0.31
N ASP A 227 -30.53 -12.89 0.66
CA ASP A 227 -30.20 -13.06 2.07
C ASP A 227 -30.44 -14.52 2.47
N CYS A 228 -29.65 -15.04 3.42
CA CYS A 228 -29.68 -16.46 3.76
C CYS A 228 -31.07 -16.87 4.26
N GLN A 229 -31.78 -17.68 3.47
CA GLN A 229 -33.15 -18.12 3.77
C GLN A 229 -33.26 -18.87 5.10
N LEU A 230 -32.17 -19.54 5.54
CA LEU A 230 -32.08 -20.22 6.83
C LEU A 230 -31.94 -19.26 8.02
N CYS A 231 -31.43 -18.03 7.78
CA CYS A 231 -31.25 -17.03 8.84
C CYS A 231 -32.47 -16.14 9.03
N ILE A 232 -33.30 -15.99 8.00
CA ILE A 232 -34.51 -15.15 8.03
C ILE A 232 -35.52 -15.68 9.08
N SER A 233 -35.46 -16.96 9.43
CA SER A 233 -36.35 -17.61 10.41
C SER A 233 -35.82 -17.70 11.85
N GLY A 234 -34.59 -17.22 12.14
CA GLY A 234 -33.96 -17.39 13.46
C GLY A 234 -34.24 -16.25 14.47
N GLU A 235 -34.35 -16.58 15.76
CA GLU A 235 -34.63 -15.61 16.84
C GLU A 235 -33.50 -14.58 17.06
N ASN A 236 -32.23 -14.98 16.93
CA ASN A 236 -31.07 -14.09 17.10
C ASN A 236 -30.96 -13.01 16.01
N HIS A 237 -31.44 -13.31 14.80
CA HIS A 237 -31.50 -12.37 13.68
C HIS A 237 -32.38 -11.17 14.04
N ASN A 238 -33.48 -11.39 14.77
CA ASN A 238 -34.42 -10.34 15.13
C ASN A 238 -33.86 -9.43 16.24
N ALA A 239 -33.16 -9.97 17.24
CA ALA A 239 -32.65 -9.17 18.36
C ALA A 239 -31.59 -8.13 17.94
N ALA A 240 -30.60 -8.53 17.13
CA ALA A 240 -29.55 -7.64 16.66
C ALA A 240 -30.11 -6.56 15.72
N CYS A 241 -30.99 -6.96 14.80
CA CYS A 241 -31.64 -6.03 13.86
C CYS A 241 -32.56 -5.04 14.57
N SER A 242 -33.37 -5.46 15.55
CA SER A 242 -34.20 -4.54 16.34
C SER A 242 -33.35 -3.53 17.10
N LYS A 243 -32.25 -3.96 17.72
CA LYS A 243 -31.32 -3.06 18.44
C LYS A 243 -30.72 -2.01 17.50
N VAL A 244 -30.25 -2.44 16.33
CA VAL A 244 -29.70 -1.53 15.31
C VAL A 244 -30.77 -0.61 14.74
N GLN A 245 -31.98 -1.11 14.51
CA GLN A 245 -33.10 -0.32 14.01
C GLN A 245 -33.38 0.87 14.92
N THR A 246 -33.42 0.66 16.24
CA THR A 246 -33.54 1.75 17.22
C THR A 246 -32.36 2.73 17.16
N MET A 247 -31.13 2.25 16.99
CA MET A 247 -29.94 3.11 16.91
C MET A 247 -29.91 4.01 15.66
N ILE A 248 -30.31 3.47 14.50
CA ILE A 248 -30.25 4.20 13.23
C ILE A 248 -31.45 5.14 13.01
N GLN A 249 -32.51 5.04 13.82
CA GLN A 249 -33.65 5.97 13.77
C GLN A 249 -33.20 7.43 13.90
N SER A 250 -32.26 7.73 14.79
CA SER A 250 -31.75 9.09 15.03
C SER A 250 -30.81 9.60 13.93
N GLN A 251 -30.52 8.80 12.90
CA GLN A 251 -29.52 9.11 11.87
C GLN A 251 -30.12 9.69 10.59
N ASN A 252 -31.45 9.86 10.51
CA ASN A 252 -32.17 10.40 9.34
C ASN A 252 -31.78 9.69 8.03
N LEU A 253 -31.72 8.36 8.05
CA LEU A 253 -31.51 7.54 6.86
C LEU A 253 -32.84 7.37 6.12
N ASN A 254 -32.80 7.31 4.79
CA ASN A 254 -33.96 6.90 4.01
C ASN A 254 -34.13 5.37 4.06
N GLU A 255 -35.21 4.85 3.49
CA GLU A 255 -35.55 3.43 3.60
C GLU A 255 -34.53 2.51 2.94
N SER A 256 -34.01 2.88 1.76
CA SER A 256 -32.99 2.06 1.09
C SER A 256 -31.66 2.02 1.85
N GLN A 257 -31.27 3.12 2.50
CA GLN A 257 -30.09 3.18 3.36
C GLN A 257 -30.28 2.36 4.64
N LYS A 258 -31.45 2.43 5.29
CA LYS A 258 -31.78 1.59 6.46
C LYS A 258 -31.71 0.12 6.11
N ASN A 259 -32.36 -0.28 5.00
CA ASN A 259 -32.37 -1.67 4.54
C ASN A 259 -30.96 -2.17 4.23
N ALA A 260 -30.11 -1.34 3.63
CA ALA A 260 -28.71 -1.69 3.40
C ALA A 260 -27.95 -1.92 4.72
N VAL A 261 -28.11 -1.06 5.72
CA VAL A 261 -27.47 -1.22 7.04
C VAL A 261 -27.97 -2.48 7.75
N LEU A 262 -29.29 -2.65 7.85
CA LEU A 262 -29.91 -3.78 8.53
C LEU A 262 -29.50 -5.10 7.88
N SER A 263 -29.55 -5.19 6.55
CA SER A 263 -29.18 -6.41 5.85
C SER A 263 -27.68 -6.75 6.01
N CYS A 264 -26.79 -5.76 6.05
CA CYS A 264 -25.38 -6.02 6.39
C CYS A 264 -25.18 -6.50 7.84
N VAL A 265 -25.97 -5.99 8.79
CA VAL A 265 -25.93 -6.44 10.19
C VAL A 265 -26.46 -7.87 10.29
N SER A 266 -27.57 -8.20 9.62
CA SER A 266 -28.10 -9.57 9.55
C SER A 266 -27.07 -10.59 9.07
N MET A 267 -26.26 -10.21 8.08
CA MET A 267 -25.22 -11.10 7.51
C MET A 267 -24.13 -11.48 8.51
N ARG A 268 -23.87 -10.65 9.52
CA ARG A 268 -22.89 -10.95 10.57
C ARG A 268 -23.28 -12.20 11.37
N GLU A 269 -24.58 -12.38 11.61
CA GLU A 269 -25.13 -13.48 12.40
C GLU A 269 -25.31 -14.77 11.57
N CYS A 270 -25.02 -14.72 10.27
CA CYS A 270 -25.13 -15.87 9.38
C CYS A 270 -23.86 -16.74 9.45
N HIS A 271 -23.98 -17.93 10.06
CA HIS A 271 -22.89 -18.92 10.12
C HIS A 271 -22.91 -19.94 8.97
N HIS A 272 -23.86 -19.83 8.04
CA HIS A 272 -24.08 -20.83 6.99
C HIS A 272 -23.20 -20.65 5.76
N SER A 273 -22.70 -19.43 5.50
CA SER A 273 -21.81 -19.17 4.36
C SER A 273 -21.05 -17.86 4.55
N ASP A 274 -19.86 -17.75 3.96
CA ASP A 274 -19.16 -16.46 3.82
C ASP A 274 -20.04 -15.47 3.03
N THR A 275 -20.20 -14.23 3.50
CA THR A 275 -21.13 -13.26 2.90
C THR A 275 -20.39 -12.13 2.20
N VAL A 276 -20.93 -11.69 1.06
CA VAL A 276 -20.44 -10.52 0.30
C VAL A 276 -21.66 -9.72 -0.13
N LYS A 277 -21.66 -8.41 0.15
CA LYS A 277 -22.73 -7.49 -0.20
C LYS A 277 -22.18 -6.35 -1.04
N LEU A 278 -22.84 -6.03 -2.15
CA LEU A 278 -22.59 -4.83 -2.92
C LEU A 278 -23.65 -3.78 -2.58
N ILE A 279 -23.24 -2.66 -2.01
CA ILE A 279 -24.11 -1.48 -1.85
C ILE A 279 -23.80 -0.53 -2.99
N TRP A 280 -24.75 -0.40 -3.92
CA TRP A 280 -24.63 0.53 -5.04
C TRP A 280 -25.49 1.77 -4.80
N GLY A 281 -24.99 2.93 -5.23
CA GLY A 281 -25.70 4.20 -5.11
C GLY A 281 -25.17 5.26 -6.07
N PRO A 282 -26.04 5.97 -6.81
CA PRO A 282 -25.65 7.10 -7.65
C PRO A 282 -24.92 8.23 -6.88
N PRO A 283 -24.33 9.22 -7.58
CA PRO A 283 -23.82 10.43 -6.93
C PRO A 283 -24.90 11.10 -6.07
N GLY A 284 -24.53 11.63 -4.89
CA GLY A 284 -25.45 12.32 -3.99
C GLY A 284 -26.37 11.45 -3.13
N THR A 285 -26.43 10.12 -3.32
CA THR A 285 -27.35 9.24 -2.56
C THR A 285 -26.93 8.90 -1.13
N GLY A 286 -25.94 9.61 -0.58
CA GLY A 286 -25.53 9.46 0.80
C GLY A 286 -24.74 8.19 1.13
N LYS A 287 -24.06 7.56 0.16
CA LYS A 287 -23.21 6.35 0.37
C LYS A 287 -22.33 6.43 1.63
N THR A 288 -21.60 7.52 1.79
CA THR A 288 -20.71 7.74 2.95
C THR A 288 -21.49 7.81 4.26
N LYS A 289 -22.70 8.39 4.24
CA LYS A 289 -23.60 8.41 5.41
C LYS A 289 -24.06 7.00 5.76
N THR A 290 -24.44 6.19 4.77
CA THR A 290 -24.80 4.78 4.95
C THR A 290 -23.65 3.97 5.54
N VAL A 291 -22.44 4.12 4.99
CA VAL A 291 -21.25 3.42 5.50
C VAL A 291 -20.92 3.83 6.93
N ALA A 292 -20.95 5.12 7.27
CA ALA A 292 -20.71 5.58 8.64
C ALA A 292 -21.77 5.03 9.63
N SER A 293 -23.02 4.94 9.18
CA SER A 293 -24.14 4.37 9.96
C SER A 293 -23.96 2.86 10.20
N LEU A 294 -23.50 2.14 9.17
CA LEU A 294 -23.15 0.72 9.27
C LEU A 294 -21.99 0.50 10.24
N LEU A 295 -20.90 1.26 10.10
CA LEU A 295 -19.74 1.17 11.01
C LEU A 295 -20.12 1.47 12.45
N PHE A 296 -20.96 2.48 12.68
CA PHE A 296 -21.49 2.78 14.01
C PHE A 296 -22.29 1.61 14.58
N SER A 297 -23.17 1.01 13.77
CA SER A 297 -23.97 -0.16 14.18
C SER A 297 -23.06 -1.34 14.54
N LEU A 298 -22.06 -1.65 13.70
CA LEU A 298 -21.09 -2.72 13.94
C LEU A 298 -20.25 -2.47 15.21
N LEU A 299 -19.86 -1.22 15.46
CA LEU A 299 -19.16 -0.81 16.67
C LEU A 299 -20.02 -1.04 17.93
N LYS A 300 -21.29 -0.65 17.91
CA LYS A 300 -22.24 -0.87 19.03
C LYS A 300 -22.57 -2.34 19.26
N LEU A 301 -22.37 -3.17 18.24
CA LEU A 301 -22.44 -4.63 18.33
C LEU A 301 -21.10 -5.28 18.74
N LYS A 302 -20.07 -4.48 19.07
CA LYS A 302 -18.70 -4.92 19.43
C LYS A 302 -18.05 -5.79 18.35
N THR A 303 -18.29 -5.45 17.10
CA THR A 303 -17.69 -6.15 15.94
C THR A 303 -16.34 -5.52 15.62
N ARG A 304 -15.30 -6.35 15.50
CA ARG A 304 -14.02 -5.90 14.95
C ARG A 304 -14.20 -5.67 13.45
N THR A 305 -14.08 -4.42 13.02
CA THR A 305 -14.34 -4.03 11.63
C THR A 305 -13.13 -3.32 11.05
N LEU A 306 -12.68 -3.78 9.89
CA LEU A 306 -11.70 -3.07 9.07
C LEU A 306 -12.45 -2.28 7.98
N ALA A 307 -12.28 -0.96 7.98
CA ALA A 307 -12.83 -0.09 6.95
C ALA A 307 -11.70 0.47 6.08
N CYS A 308 -11.81 0.30 4.77
CA CYS A 308 -10.84 0.77 3.79
C CYS A 308 -11.52 1.64 2.73
N ALA A 309 -10.77 2.60 2.18
CA ALA A 309 -11.18 3.34 0.98
C ALA A 309 -9.96 3.63 0.09
N PRO A 310 -10.15 3.83 -1.22
CA PRO A 310 -9.03 4.05 -2.15
C PRO A 310 -8.23 5.35 -1.90
N THR A 311 -8.81 6.35 -1.23
CA THR A 311 -8.17 7.64 -0.99
C THR A 311 -8.16 8.02 0.49
N ASN A 312 -7.11 8.70 0.93
CA ASN A 312 -6.99 9.21 2.30
C ASN A 312 -8.19 10.09 2.68
N THR A 313 -8.62 10.97 1.78
CA THR A 313 -9.78 11.85 2.00
C THR A 313 -11.06 11.06 2.27
N ALA A 314 -11.30 9.97 1.53
CA ALA A 314 -12.48 9.13 1.76
C ALA A 314 -12.43 8.42 3.11
N VAL A 315 -11.26 7.92 3.53
CA VAL A 315 -11.06 7.33 4.86
C VAL A 315 -11.37 8.35 5.96
N LEU A 316 -10.79 9.56 5.86
CA LEU A 316 -10.98 10.60 6.87
C LEU A 316 -12.43 11.11 6.92
N GLU A 317 -13.09 11.26 5.78
CA GLU A 317 -14.50 11.66 5.72
C GLU A 317 -15.43 10.62 6.38
N VAL A 318 -15.21 9.33 6.12
CA VAL A 318 -15.97 8.25 6.78
C VAL A 318 -15.70 8.27 8.30
N ALA A 319 -14.44 8.42 8.70
CA ALA A 319 -14.06 8.43 10.10
C ALA A 319 -14.63 9.64 10.86
N ALA A 320 -14.64 10.83 10.25
CA ALA A 320 -15.23 12.03 10.84
C ALA A 320 -16.74 11.88 11.03
N ARG A 321 -17.44 11.28 10.06
CA ARG A 321 -18.86 10.96 10.19
C ARG A 321 -19.13 9.93 11.29
N LEU A 322 -18.32 8.88 11.38
CA LEU A 322 -18.44 7.88 12.43
C LEU A 322 -18.22 8.49 13.82
N GLN A 323 -17.18 9.30 13.99
CA GLN A 323 -16.89 9.97 15.27
C GLN A 323 -18.04 10.90 15.69
N ASN A 324 -18.64 11.62 14.74
CA ASN A 324 -19.81 12.45 15.02
C ASN A 324 -21.03 11.63 15.45
N LEU A 325 -21.22 10.41 14.92
CA LEU A 325 -22.28 9.50 15.35
C LEU A 325 -22.03 9.00 16.78
N VAL A 326 -20.78 8.62 17.09
CA VAL A 326 -20.39 8.19 18.45
C VAL A 326 -20.60 9.32 19.46
N LYS A 327 -20.16 10.55 19.15
CA LYS A 327 -20.32 11.72 20.02
C LYS A 327 -21.78 12.05 20.35
N LYS A 328 -22.72 11.75 19.44
CA LYS A 328 -24.14 12.01 19.65
C LYS A 328 -24.83 10.96 20.51
N HIS A 329 -24.28 9.75 20.58
CA HIS A 329 -24.88 8.60 21.27
C HIS A 329 -24.19 8.27 22.60
N ASP A 330 -22.90 8.55 22.74
CA ASP A 330 -22.15 8.36 23.98
C ASP A 330 -21.79 9.72 24.57
N THR A 331 -22.25 9.99 25.80
CA THR A 331 -21.87 11.18 26.59
C THR A 331 -20.48 11.08 27.19
N ASP A 332 -19.90 9.87 27.24
CA ASP A 332 -18.58 9.61 27.79
C ASP A 332 -17.49 9.61 26.71
N THR A 333 -16.40 10.33 26.97
CA THR A 333 -15.22 10.44 26.08
C THR A 333 -14.50 9.10 25.87
N TYR A 334 -14.79 8.08 26.67
CA TYR A 334 -14.24 6.73 26.53
C TYR A 334 -14.70 5.99 25.26
N GLY A 335 -15.78 6.43 24.60
CA GLY A 335 -16.32 5.79 23.39
C GLY A 335 -15.40 5.83 22.16
N TYR A 336 -14.37 6.68 22.16
CA TYR A 336 -13.37 6.73 21.08
C TYR A 336 -12.28 5.66 21.20
N GLY A 337 -12.19 4.98 22.34
CA GLY A 337 -11.15 3.99 22.63
C GLY A 337 -11.09 2.85 21.60
N ASP A 338 -12.24 2.48 21.04
CA ASP A 338 -12.41 1.35 20.12
C ASP A 338 -12.26 1.73 18.64
N ILE A 339 -11.97 3.00 18.33
CA ILE A 339 -11.76 3.47 16.95
C ILE A 339 -10.30 3.87 16.77
N VAL A 340 -9.69 3.34 15.71
CA VAL A 340 -8.32 3.67 15.31
C VAL A 340 -8.26 3.97 13.82
N ILE A 341 -7.72 5.13 13.47
CA ILE A 341 -7.25 5.47 12.13
C ILE A 341 -5.74 5.28 12.12
N PHE A 342 -5.22 4.56 11.14
CA PHE A 342 -3.78 4.36 10.97
C PHE A 342 -3.36 4.72 9.53
N GLY A 343 -2.14 5.25 9.40
CA GLY A 343 -1.55 5.63 8.12
C GLY A 343 -0.48 6.72 8.29
N ASN A 344 0.08 7.20 7.18
CA ASN A 344 1.10 8.25 7.23
C ASN A 344 0.42 9.62 7.49
N ARG A 345 0.72 10.22 8.66
CA ARG A 345 0.14 11.50 9.10
C ARG A 345 0.21 12.60 8.04
N SER A 346 1.39 12.80 7.43
CA SER A 346 1.65 13.86 6.45
C SER A 346 0.86 13.63 5.15
N ARG A 347 0.91 12.41 4.61
CA ARG A 347 0.20 12.05 3.37
C ARG A 347 -1.32 12.04 3.55
N MET A 348 -1.80 11.68 4.74
CA MET A 348 -3.23 11.73 5.06
C MET A 348 -3.72 13.15 5.36
N LYS A 349 -2.82 14.10 5.71
CA LYS A 349 -3.19 15.47 6.12
C LYS A 349 -4.19 15.47 7.29
N VAL A 350 -3.98 14.58 8.26
CA VAL A 350 -4.88 14.40 9.43
C VAL A 350 -5.05 15.69 10.23
N ASP A 351 -4.03 16.55 10.22
CA ASP A 351 -4.05 17.82 10.96
C ASP A 351 -5.10 18.81 10.45
N SER A 352 -5.59 18.62 9.21
CA SER A 352 -6.74 19.37 8.68
C SER A 352 -8.09 18.92 9.28
N TYR A 353 -8.12 17.80 10.00
CA TYR A 353 -9.30 17.24 10.66
C TYR A 353 -9.06 17.19 12.17
N TRP A 354 -9.22 18.34 12.84
CA TRP A 354 -8.91 18.51 14.26
C TRP A 354 -9.61 17.48 15.16
N CYS A 355 -10.84 17.08 14.82
CA CYS A 355 -11.60 16.11 15.59
C CYS A 355 -11.00 14.69 15.55
N LEU A 356 -10.26 14.34 14.50
CA LEU A 356 -9.74 12.98 14.30
C LEU A 356 -8.45 12.69 15.07
N LYS A 357 -7.85 13.69 15.73
CA LYS A 357 -6.61 13.50 16.50
C LYS A 357 -6.77 12.44 17.60
N ASP A 358 -7.92 12.39 18.25
CA ASP A 358 -8.20 11.47 19.36
C ASP A 358 -8.29 10.00 18.93
N ILE A 359 -8.53 9.74 17.64
CA ILE A 359 -8.65 8.38 17.09
C ILE A 359 -7.51 8.01 16.15
N PHE A 360 -6.55 8.89 15.92
CA PHE A 360 -5.40 8.59 15.06
C PHE A 360 -4.27 7.92 15.86
N LEU A 361 -3.75 6.79 15.35
CA LEU A 361 -2.84 5.91 16.08
C LEU A 361 -1.62 6.62 16.64
N ASP A 362 -0.92 7.42 15.84
CA ASP A 362 0.31 8.10 16.27
C ASP A 362 0.06 9.09 17.42
N TYR A 363 -1.08 9.78 17.40
CA TYR A 363 -1.45 10.71 18.45
C TYR A 363 -1.77 9.96 19.74
N ARG A 364 -2.55 8.87 19.65
CA ARG A 364 -2.86 8.01 20.80
C ARG A 364 -1.60 7.40 21.42
N ALA A 365 -0.69 6.90 20.58
CA ALA A 365 0.57 6.33 21.04
C ALA A 365 1.46 7.36 21.76
N ARG A 366 1.53 8.61 21.24
CA ARG A 366 2.25 9.70 21.91
C ARG A 366 1.62 10.07 23.25
N SER A 367 0.29 10.18 23.32
CA SER A 367 -0.41 10.48 24.57
C SER A 367 -0.20 9.41 25.63
N LEU A 368 -0.22 8.12 25.25
CA LEU A 368 0.08 7.02 26.16
C LEU A 368 1.52 7.08 26.68
N LYS A 369 2.49 7.36 25.81
CA LYS A 369 3.89 7.55 26.23
C LYS A 369 4.04 8.71 27.21
N ALA A 370 3.31 9.80 27.03
CA ALA A 370 3.36 10.96 27.93
C ALA A 370 2.81 10.66 29.33
N ILE A 371 1.81 9.78 29.44
CA ILE A 371 1.22 9.37 30.72
C ILE A 371 2.17 8.44 31.50
N SER A 372 2.96 7.61 30.83
CA SER A 372 3.93 6.70 31.49
C SER A 372 5.16 7.38 32.13
N PHE A 373 5.27 8.71 32.04
CA PHE A 373 6.33 9.50 32.70
C PHE A 373 5.80 10.36 33.86
N VAL A 374 4.56 10.15 34.30
CA VAL A 374 3.96 10.69 35.53
C VAL A 374 3.67 9.52 36.46
#